data_AF-A0A8S3WJ85-F1
#
_entry.id   AF-A0A8S3WJ85-F1
#
_cell.length_a   1.000
_cell.length_b   1.000
_cell.length_c   1.000
_cell.angle_alpha   90.00
_cell.angle_beta   90.00
_cell.angle_gamma   90.00
#
_symmetry.space_group_name_H-M   'P 1'
#
loop_
_entity.id
_entity.type
_entity.pdbx_description
1 polymer ?
#
loop_
_entity_poly.entity_id
_entity_poly.type
_entity_poly.pdbx_seq_one_letter_code
_entity_poly.pdbx_strand_id
1 'polypeptide(L)'
;MAFMIKKLKQLEILESDDLNYVTSKLVCEISSKTCMFGLCQSCKDNIITANEIDYNVNDKIVWPMCMPKKYEYGEEGNKRTTNKMVKAEREGSIRLDQFN
;
A
#
# COMPACT_ATOMS: atom_id res chain seq x y z
N MET A 1 0.24 -1.57 -2.75
CA MET A 1 0.55 -0.13 -2.71
C MET A 1 -0.02 0.57 -1.49
N ALA A 2 -1.34 0.51 -1.21
CA ALA A 2 -1.94 1.21 -0.06
C ALA A 2 -1.27 0.91 1.31
N PHE A 3 -0.86 -0.34 1.56
CA PHE A 3 -0.13 -0.72 2.78
C PHE A 3 1.21 0.01 2.95
N MET A 4 2.03 0.06 1.89
CA MET A 4 3.37 0.65 1.96
C MET A 4 3.30 2.14 2.26
N ILE A 5 2.40 2.87 1.60
CA ILE A 5 2.23 4.32 1.79
C ILE A 5 1.78 4.65 3.20
N LYS A 6 0.83 3.87 3.74
CA LYS A 6 0.42 4.01 5.15
C LYS A 6 1.57 3.77 6.12
N LYS A 7 2.43 2.78 5.87
CA LYS A 7 3.63 2.54 6.71
C LYS A 7 4.62 3.69 6.60
N LEU A 8 4.90 4.15 5.39
CA LEU A 8 5.83 5.25 5.18
C LEU A 8 5.33 6.54 5.86
N LYS A 9 4.01 6.81 5.87
CA LYS A 9 3.43 7.89 6.69
C LYS A 9 3.59 7.64 8.19
N GLN A 10 3.29 6.43 8.67
CA GLN A 10 3.43 6.07 10.09
C GLN A 10 4.88 6.18 10.58
N LEU A 11 5.84 5.88 9.71
CA LEU A 11 7.27 6.05 9.96
C LEU A 11 7.73 7.52 9.78
N GLU A 12 6.80 8.45 9.55
CA GLU A 12 7.07 9.88 9.34
C GLU A 12 8.01 10.17 8.13
N ILE A 13 8.13 9.21 7.20
CA ILE A 13 8.86 9.35 5.92
C ILE A 13 8.08 10.22 4.95
N LEU A 14 6.75 10.06 4.97
CA LEU A 14 5.83 10.75 4.09
C LEU A 14 4.90 11.64 4.89
N GLU A 15 4.63 12.82 4.35
CA GLU A 15 3.65 13.76 4.91
C GLU A 15 2.20 13.24 4.83
N SER A 16 1.92 12.31 3.90
CA SER A 16 0.55 11.85 3.61
C SER A 16 0.51 10.36 3.25
N ASP A 17 -0.64 9.74 3.49
CA ASP A 17 -0.98 8.38 3.07
C ASP A 17 -1.84 8.36 1.79
N ASP A 18 -2.13 9.54 1.23
CA ASP A 18 -2.74 9.66 -0.09
C ASP A 18 -1.67 9.47 -1.17
N LEU A 19 -1.80 8.38 -1.92
CA LEU A 19 -0.92 8.05 -3.04
C LEU A 19 -0.84 9.20 -4.05
N ASN A 20 -1.95 9.82 -4.41
CA ASN A 20 -1.95 10.88 -5.43
C ASN A 20 -1.18 12.10 -4.93
N TYR A 21 -1.35 12.47 -3.65
CA TYR A 21 -0.60 13.56 -3.05
C TYR A 21 0.90 13.24 -3.03
N VAL A 22 1.29 12.08 -2.50
CA VAL A 22 2.70 11.66 -2.41
C VAL A 22 3.34 11.62 -3.79
N THR A 23 2.66 11.00 -4.75
CA THR A 23 3.13 10.90 -6.13
C THR A 23 3.29 12.28 -6.77
N SER A 24 2.33 13.20 -6.58
CA SER A 24 2.43 14.57 -7.12
C SER A 24 3.63 15.37 -6.59
N LYS A 25 4.15 15.03 -5.41
CA LYS A 25 5.33 15.67 -4.82
C LYS A 25 6.64 15.13 -5.38
N LEU A 26 6.67 13.88 -5.82
CA LEU A 26 7.88 13.19 -6.26
C LEU A 26 8.11 13.27 -7.77
N VAL A 27 7.05 13.46 -8.55
CA VAL A 27 7.13 13.40 -10.01
C VAL A 27 6.62 14.67 -10.67
N CYS A 28 7.22 15.02 -11.80
CA CYS A 28 6.77 16.13 -12.64
C CYS A 28 5.33 15.95 -13.15
N GLU A 29 5.04 14.74 -13.60
CA GLU A 29 3.83 14.45 -14.35
C GLU A 29 3.36 13.02 -14.05
N ILE A 30 2.18 12.91 -13.43
CA ILE A 30 1.64 11.63 -12.97
C ILE A 30 1.20 10.75 -14.15
N SER A 31 0.76 11.35 -15.25
CA SER A 31 0.39 10.66 -16.49
C SER A 31 1.60 10.07 -17.23
N SER A 32 2.80 10.56 -16.97
CA SER A 32 4.02 10.12 -17.65
C SER A 32 4.63 8.93 -16.94
N LYS A 33 4.64 7.77 -17.61
CA LYS A 33 5.35 6.57 -17.12
C LYS A 33 6.82 6.88 -16.81
N THR A 34 7.45 7.72 -17.62
CA THR A 34 8.85 8.11 -17.45
C THR A 34 9.08 8.89 -16.14
N CYS A 35 8.19 9.83 -15.77
CA CYS A 35 8.27 10.50 -14.46
C CYS A 35 7.95 9.47 -13.33
N MET A 36 6.91 8.63 -13.48
CA MET A 36 6.52 7.62 -12.48
C MET A 36 7.62 6.63 -12.09
N PHE A 37 8.45 6.24 -13.05
CA PHE A 37 9.56 5.30 -12.81
C PHE A 37 10.89 6.01 -12.52
N GLY A 38 10.91 7.33 -12.31
CA GLY A 38 12.14 8.08 -12.03
C GLY A 38 13.14 8.08 -13.20
N LEU A 39 12.68 7.81 -14.43
CA LEU A 39 13.53 7.81 -15.63
C LEU A 39 13.65 9.20 -16.25
N CYS A 40 12.86 10.16 -15.76
CA CYS A 40 12.90 11.56 -16.16
C CYS A 40 14.10 12.25 -15.49
N GLN A 41 14.85 13.09 -16.22
CA GLN A 41 16.00 13.78 -15.62
C GLN A 41 15.65 14.64 -14.40
N SER A 42 14.45 15.23 -14.38
CA SER A 42 13.97 16.05 -13.25
C SER A 42 13.51 15.25 -12.03
N CYS A 43 13.29 13.93 -12.17
CA CYS A 43 12.68 13.07 -11.15
C CYS A 43 13.66 12.04 -10.62
N LYS A 44 14.70 11.70 -11.41
CA LYS A 44 15.59 10.57 -11.12
C LYS A 44 16.30 10.70 -9.76
N ASP A 45 16.53 11.93 -9.34
CA ASP A 45 17.26 12.26 -8.11
C ASP A 45 16.32 12.57 -6.93
N ASN A 46 15.00 12.50 -7.13
CA ASN A 46 14.00 12.69 -6.06
C ASN A 46 13.94 11.43 -5.19
N ILE A 47 14.90 11.32 -4.28
CA ILE A 47 15.01 10.22 -3.31
C ILE A 47 14.45 10.71 -1.98
N ILE A 48 13.47 9.98 -1.46
CA ILE A 48 13.02 10.19 -0.09
C ILE A 48 14.03 9.53 0.85
N THR A 49 14.77 10.34 1.59
CA THR A 49 15.72 9.86 2.59
C THR A 49 15.07 9.84 3.97
N ALA A 50 15.04 8.64 4.55
CA ALA A 50 14.59 8.39 5.90
C ALA A 50 15.75 8.62 6.88
N ASN A 51 16.03 9.87 7.22
CA ASN A 51 17.02 10.16 8.27
C ASN A 51 16.31 10.07 9.63
N GLU A 52 16.81 9.19 10.51
CA GLU A 52 16.41 9.07 11.92
C GLU A 52 14.98 8.58 12.20
N ILE A 53 14.60 7.46 11.59
CA ILE A 53 13.35 6.80 11.93
C ILE A 53 13.63 5.74 12.99
N ASP A 54 12.99 5.89 14.14
CA ASP A 54 12.95 4.86 15.16
C ASP A 54 12.03 3.73 14.64
N TYR A 55 12.60 2.81 13.87
CA TYR A 55 11.87 1.72 13.25
C TYR A 55 11.37 0.74 14.30
N ASN A 56 10.21 1.00 14.89
CA ASN A 56 9.52 -0.03 15.66
C ASN A 56 8.92 -1.05 14.67
N VAL A 57 9.71 -2.08 14.34
CA VAL A 57 9.39 -3.14 13.36
C VAL A 57 8.11 -3.92 13.74
N ASN A 58 7.65 -3.77 14.99
CA ASN A 58 6.45 -4.42 15.51
C ASN A 58 5.15 -3.64 15.29
N ASP A 59 5.21 -2.42 14.76
CA ASP A 59 4.02 -1.62 14.54
C ASP A 59 3.18 -2.18 13.41
N LYS A 60 1.98 -2.65 13.77
CA LYS A 60 1.00 -3.23 12.88
C LYS A 60 0.20 -2.14 12.16
N ILE A 61 -0.05 -2.33 10.87
CA ILE A 61 -0.91 -1.44 10.08
C ILE A 61 -2.16 -2.17 9.67
N VAL A 62 -3.27 -1.43 9.70
CA VAL A 62 -4.53 -1.85 9.11
C VAL A 62 -4.79 -1.13 7.79
N TRP A 63 -5.07 -1.88 6.73
CA TRP A 63 -5.47 -1.33 5.43
C TRP A 63 -6.65 -2.08 4.81
N PRO A 64 -7.54 -1.37 4.10
CA PRO A 64 -8.62 -2.02 3.37
C PRO A 64 -8.08 -2.77 2.16
N MET A 65 -8.54 -3.99 1.94
CA MET A 65 -8.23 -4.83 0.78
C MET A 65 -9.48 -5.57 0.31
N CYS A 66 -9.66 -5.69 -1.01
CA CYS A 66 -10.69 -6.55 -1.57
C CYS A 66 -10.25 -8.01 -1.44
N MET A 67 -10.96 -8.79 -0.62
CA MET A 67 -10.65 -10.19 -0.35
C MET A 67 -11.82 -11.09 -0.77
N PRO A 68 -11.55 -12.28 -1.32
CA PRO A 68 -12.60 -13.25 -1.58
C PRO A 68 -13.10 -13.83 -0.26
N LYS A 69 -14.41 -13.71 -0.01
CA LYS A 69 -15.07 -14.32 1.14
C LYS A 69 -16.03 -15.39 0.65
N LYS A 70 -15.90 -16.60 1.22
CA LYS A 70 -16.80 -17.72 0.97
C LYS A 70 -18.12 -17.48 1.70
N TYR A 71 -19.21 -17.64 0.98
CA TYR A 71 -20.56 -17.68 1.55
C TYR A 71 -21.18 -19.03 1.23
N GLU A 72 -21.71 -19.67 2.26
CA GLU A 72 -22.49 -20.89 2.14
C GLU A 72 -23.96 -20.51 2.27
N TYR A 73 -24.77 -20.98 1.34
CA TYR A 73 -26.22 -20.89 1.44
C TYR A 73 -26.84 -22.23 1.09
N GLY A 74 -27.82 -22.61 1.90
CA GLY A 74 -28.63 -23.81 1.70
C GLY A 74 -29.99 -23.41 1.17
N GLU A 75 -30.34 -23.93 -0.01
CA GLU A 75 -31.72 -24.02 -0.47
C GLU A 75 -32.01 -25.53 -0.64
N GLU A 76 -33.09 -25.99 -0.01
CA GLU A 76 -33.68 -27.33 -0.19
C GLU A 76 -32.66 -28.48 -0.32
N GLY A 77 -31.89 -28.73 0.75
CA GLY A 77 -30.99 -29.89 0.84
C GLY A 77 -29.68 -29.78 0.04
N ASN A 78 -29.51 -28.77 -0.80
CA ASN A 78 -28.27 -28.54 -1.55
C ASN A 78 -27.45 -27.39 -0.94
N LYS A 79 -26.22 -27.68 -0.51
CA LYS A 79 -25.24 -26.67 -0.10
C LYS A 79 -24.58 -26.07 -1.34
N ARG A 80 -24.75 -24.76 -1.55
CA ARG A 80 -24.00 -24.02 -2.58
C ARG A 80 -23.00 -23.08 -1.92
N THR A 81 -21.77 -23.07 -2.45
CA THR A 81 -20.73 -22.15 -2.03
C THR A 81 -20.52 -21.11 -3.13
N THR A 82 -20.54 -19.83 -2.77
CA THR A 82 -20.08 -18.75 -3.65
C THR A 82 -18.86 -18.06 -3.05
N ASN A 83 -18.08 -17.42 -3.92
CA ASN A 83 -17.06 -16.47 -3.51
C ASN A 83 -17.52 -15.07 -3.91
N LYS A 84 -17.66 -14.15 -2.95
CA LYS A 84 -17.88 -12.73 -3.24
C LYS A 84 -16.66 -11.94 -2.81
N MET A 85 -16.25 -10.98 -3.64
CA MET A 85 -15.22 -10.02 -3.27
C MET A 85 -15.83 -9.04 -2.28
N VAL A 86 -15.22 -8.89 -1.11
CA VAL A 86 -15.63 -7.93 -0.09
C VAL A 86 -14.47 -7.02 0.27
N LYS A 87 -14.76 -5.75 0.54
CA LYS A 87 -13.79 -4.86 1.19
C LYS A 87 -13.69 -5.28 2.66
N ALA A 88 -12.50 -5.66 3.08
CA ALA A 88 -12.21 -6.04 4.46
C ALA A 88 -10.87 -5.43 4.88
N GLU A 89 -10.72 -5.17 6.17
CA GLU A 89 -9.48 -4.67 6.74
C GLU A 89 -8.49 -5.82 6.93
N ARG A 90 -7.22 -5.56 6.59
CA ARG A 90 -6.11 -6.49 6.76
C ARG A 90 -5.05 -5.85 7.64
N GLU A 91 -4.49 -6.65 8.54
CA GLU A 91 -3.38 -6.27 9.41
C GLU A 91 -2.06 -6.87 8.90
N GLY A 92 -0.95 -6.16 9.07
CA GLY A 92 0.39 -6.65 8.73
C GLY A 92 1.52 -5.69 9.09
N SER A 93 2.75 -6.17 8.95
CA SER A 93 4.00 -5.47 9.25
C SER A 93 4.99 -5.59 8.09
N ILE A 94 5.85 -4.60 7.89
CA ILE A 94 6.94 -4.65 6.92
C ILE A 94 8.16 -5.25 7.61
N ARG A 95 8.83 -6.21 6.97
CA ARG A 95 10.19 -6.63 7.35
C ARG A 95 11.18 -6.04 6.36
N LEU A 96 12.15 -5.29 6.86
CA LEU A 96 13.12 -4.54 6.04
C LEU A 96 14.30 -5.41 5.56
N ASP A 97 14.39 -6.65 6.03
CA ASP A 97 15.39 -7.65 5.62
C ASP A 97 15.21 -8.14 4.16
N GLN A 98 14.09 -7.81 3.51
CA GLN A 98 13.77 -8.23 2.13
C GLN A 98 14.15 -7.22 1.04
N PHE A 99 14.79 -6.09 1.41
CA PHE A 99 15.16 -5.02 0.47
C PHE A 99 16.69 -4.89 0.25
N ASN A 100 17.48 -5.87 0.70
CA ASN A 100 18.92 -5.98 0.43
C ASN A 100 19.22 -6.88 -0.78
#